data_AF-A0A1V5LYL0-F1
#
_entry.id   AF-A0A1V5LYL0-F1
#
_cell.length_a   1.000
_cell.length_b   1.000
_cell.length_c   1.000
_cell.angle_alpha   90.00
_cell.angle_beta   90.00
_cell.angle_gamma   90.00
#
_symmetry.space_group_name_H-M   'P 1'
#
loop_
_entity.id
_entity.type
_entity.pdbx_description
1 polymer ?
#
loop_
_entity_poly.entity_id
_entity_poly.type
_entity_poly.pdbx_seq_one_letter_code
_entity_poly.pdbx_strand_id
1 'polypeptide(L)'
;MNRLSLVGAAAVFIAATAGLAVNANEVDQEFIVDTSPIGKSTHGVVTSDQFLELGVPTANSLRIEGEQSLRMGKLDRAIMVLQRSVEMAPMDMDGRILYAEALEKKLIKQKEKRDPALYNFVVKQWLFVAKNAEFADQGMQGFQHLYKIAGTVPKKFEKEKKYLERVLIREDGTEKVILGKKPTPANL
;
A
#
# COMPACT_ATOMS: atom_id res chain seq x y z
N MET A 1 -27.43 20.70 -74.04
CA MET A 1 -26.56 19.57 -73.60
C MET A 1 -25.52 20.21 -72.67
N ASN A 2 -25.40 19.94 -71.36
CA ASN A 2 -25.73 18.79 -70.54
C ASN A 2 -26.36 19.24 -69.20
N ARG A 3 -27.25 18.38 -68.71
CA ARG A 3 -27.81 18.40 -67.35
C ARG A 3 -26.69 18.12 -66.35
N LEU A 4 -26.73 18.73 -65.16
CA LEU A 4 -26.46 18.02 -63.91
C LEU A 4 -27.00 18.82 -62.70
N SER A 5 -28.07 18.30 -62.14
CA SER A 5 -28.55 18.54 -60.77
C SER A 5 -27.62 17.87 -59.76
N LEU A 6 -27.38 18.47 -58.60
CA LEU A 6 -27.07 17.78 -57.33
C LEU A 6 -27.24 18.81 -56.18
N VAL A 7 -28.44 18.90 -55.59
CA VAL A 7 -28.81 18.28 -54.29
C VAL A 7 -27.83 18.64 -53.17
N GLY A 8 -28.34 19.46 -52.23
CA GLY A 8 -27.62 19.97 -51.07
C GLY A 8 -27.07 18.86 -50.18
N ALA A 9 -25.77 18.97 -49.89
CA ALA A 9 -25.09 18.14 -48.91
C ALA A 9 -25.45 18.62 -47.50
N ALA A 10 -26.22 17.81 -46.78
CA ALA A 10 -26.43 17.95 -45.35
C ALA A 10 -25.09 17.74 -44.62
N ALA A 11 -24.59 18.79 -43.98
CA ALA A 11 -23.43 18.74 -43.11
C ALA A 11 -23.81 18.00 -41.81
N VAL A 12 -23.47 16.71 -41.74
CA VAL A 12 -23.49 15.95 -40.48
C VAL A 12 -22.14 16.21 -39.78
N PHE A 13 -22.12 17.16 -38.85
CA PHE A 13 -21.02 17.32 -37.91
C PHE A 13 -21.10 16.21 -36.86
N ILE A 14 -20.39 15.10 -37.07
CA ILE A 14 -20.07 14.18 -35.98
C ILE A 14 -18.91 14.79 -35.21
N ALA A 15 -19.22 15.56 -34.18
CA ALA A 15 -18.25 15.92 -33.16
C ALA A 15 -17.92 14.66 -32.35
N ALA A 16 -16.91 13.91 -32.80
CA ALA A 16 -16.26 12.89 -31.99
C ALA A 16 -15.46 13.62 -30.90
N THR A 17 -16.14 13.98 -29.80
CA THR A 17 -15.48 14.24 -28.54
C THR A 17 -14.85 12.93 -28.09
N ALA A 18 -13.60 12.69 -28.50
CA ALA A 18 -12.71 11.75 -27.84
C ALA A 18 -12.39 12.33 -26.45
N GLY A 19 -13.41 12.28 -25.59
CA GLY A 19 -13.27 12.48 -24.17
C GLY A 19 -12.34 11.41 -23.65
N LEU A 20 -11.23 11.89 -23.10
CA LEU A 20 -10.31 11.18 -22.24
C LEU A 20 -11.09 10.29 -21.25
N ALA A 21 -11.24 9.00 -21.58
CA ALA A 21 -11.52 7.98 -20.58
C ALA A 21 -10.19 7.67 -19.88
N VAL A 22 -9.67 8.64 -19.12
CA VAL A 22 -8.64 8.37 -18.13
C VAL A 22 -9.33 7.61 -17.00
N ASN A 23 -8.88 6.38 -16.80
CA ASN A 23 -9.45 5.38 -15.92
C ASN A 23 -9.65 5.95 -14.50
N ALA A 24 -10.88 5.85 -13.99
CA ALA A 24 -11.21 6.11 -12.58
C ALA A 24 -10.57 5.09 -11.60
N ASN A 25 -9.73 4.17 -12.08
CA ASN A 25 -9.01 3.18 -11.29
C ASN A 25 -7.64 3.67 -10.77
N GLU A 26 -7.10 4.79 -11.25
CA GLU A 26 -5.78 5.27 -10.79
C GLU A 26 -5.83 5.93 -9.40
N VAL A 27 -6.97 6.50 -9.00
CA VAL A 27 -7.07 7.25 -7.74
C VAL A 27 -7.18 6.33 -6.52
N ASP A 28 -7.65 5.10 -6.69
CA ASP A 28 -7.82 4.15 -5.58
C ASP A 28 -6.54 3.37 -5.22
N GLN A 29 -5.43 3.57 -5.94
CA GLN A 29 -4.17 2.82 -5.77
C GLN A 29 -3.03 3.63 -5.14
N GLU A 30 -3.29 4.81 -4.60
CA GLU A 30 -2.24 5.69 -4.03
C GLU A 30 -1.46 5.01 -2.87
N PHE A 31 -2.08 4.06 -2.16
CA PHE A 31 -1.43 3.27 -1.12
C PHE A 31 -0.47 2.18 -1.68
N ILE A 32 -0.61 1.77 -2.94
CA ILE A 32 0.20 0.71 -3.58
C ILE A 32 1.63 1.20 -3.79
N VAL A 33 1.78 2.49 -4.05
CA VAL A 33 3.05 3.20 -4.31
C VAL A 33 3.31 4.27 -3.26
N ASP A 34 2.72 4.12 -2.07
CA ASP A 34 2.91 5.06 -0.97
C ASP A 34 4.35 4.93 -0.43
N THR A 35 5.23 5.70 -1.07
CA THR A 35 6.65 5.88 -0.72
C THR A 35 6.84 7.02 0.28
N SER A 36 5.77 7.35 1.04
CA SER A 36 5.85 8.39 2.06
C SER A 36 7.01 8.10 3.03
N PRO A 37 7.65 9.15 3.58
CA PRO A 37 8.82 9.02 4.46
C PRO A 37 8.58 8.15 5.70
N ILE A 38 7.31 7.88 6.04
CA ILE A 38 6.87 7.07 7.18
C ILE A 38 7.32 5.61 7.06
N GLY A 39 7.28 5.07 5.84
CA GLY A 39 7.78 3.72 5.53
C GLY A 39 9.31 3.67 5.38
N LYS A 40 9.97 4.82 5.17
CA LYS A 40 11.41 4.88 4.89
C LYS A 40 12.22 4.73 6.16
N SER A 41 13.17 3.80 6.13
CA SER A 41 14.27 3.74 7.08
C SER A 41 15.52 4.31 6.40
N THR A 42 16.00 5.45 6.87
CA THR A 42 17.26 6.08 6.44
C THR A 42 18.47 5.53 7.20
N HIS A 43 18.27 4.61 8.14
CA HIS A 43 19.33 4.04 8.98
C HIS A 43 19.93 2.73 8.43
N GLY A 44 19.77 2.49 7.12
CA GLY A 44 20.53 1.49 6.38
C GLY A 44 21.26 2.16 5.25
N VAL A 45 22.59 2.09 5.23
CA VAL A 45 23.34 2.37 4.01
C VAL A 45 23.30 1.08 3.20
N VAL A 46 22.63 1.10 2.04
CA VAL A 46 22.88 0.09 1.00
C VAL A 46 24.24 0.47 0.42
N THR A 47 25.30 -0.21 0.83
CA THR A 47 26.65 0.07 0.33
C THR A 47 26.77 -0.48 -1.09
N SER A 48 27.44 0.26 -1.99
CA SER A 48 27.65 -0.15 -3.38
C SER A 48 28.27 -1.54 -3.53
N ASP A 49 29.03 -2.01 -2.53
CA ASP A 49 29.61 -3.36 -2.52
C ASP A 49 28.55 -4.46 -2.50
N GLN A 50 27.41 -4.24 -1.83
CA GLN A 50 26.29 -5.18 -1.82
C GLN A 50 25.50 -5.15 -3.14
N PHE A 51 25.53 -4.02 -3.84
CA PHE A 51 24.98 -3.89 -5.19
C PHE A 51 25.83 -4.63 -6.22
N LEU A 52 27.14 -4.75 -5.99
CA LEU A 52 28.06 -5.51 -6.83
C LEU A 52 28.01 -7.02 -6.55
N GLU A 53 27.77 -7.42 -5.30
CA GLU A 53 27.73 -8.83 -4.88
C GLU A 53 26.41 -9.56 -5.26
N LEU A 54 25.28 -8.84 -5.32
CA LEU A 54 23.96 -9.40 -5.62
C LEU A 54 23.60 -9.45 -7.12
N GLY A 55 24.43 -8.87 -8.00
CA GLY A 55 24.02 -8.59 -9.39
C GLY A 55 22.94 -7.52 -9.46
N VAL A 56 22.24 -7.39 -10.61
CA VAL A 56 21.13 -6.43 -10.75
C VAL A 56 20.08 -6.73 -9.69
N PRO A 57 19.78 -5.81 -8.75
CA PRO A 57 18.85 -6.10 -7.67
C PRO A 57 17.47 -6.39 -8.27
N THR A 58 16.94 -7.57 -7.95
CA THR A 58 15.57 -7.97 -8.30
C THR A 58 14.68 -7.81 -7.07
N ALA A 59 13.37 -7.71 -7.26
CA ALA A 59 12.42 -7.70 -6.14
C ALA A 59 12.67 -8.92 -5.21
N ASN A 60 12.86 -10.10 -5.80
CA ASN A 60 13.03 -11.33 -5.04
C ASN A 60 14.35 -11.38 -4.23
N SER A 61 15.46 -10.86 -4.77
CA SER A 61 16.73 -10.80 -4.02
C SER A 61 16.63 -9.84 -2.82
N LEU A 62 15.96 -8.70 -3.00
CA LEU A 62 15.71 -7.74 -1.94
C LEU A 62 14.76 -8.30 -0.87
N ARG A 63 13.74 -9.07 -1.28
CA ARG A 63 12.85 -9.78 -0.36
C ARG A 63 13.61 -10.74 0.54
N ILE A 64 14.49 -11.58 -0.04
CA ILE A 64 15.31 -12.54 0.71
C ILE A 64 16.23 -11.81 1.69
N GLU A 65 16.89 -10.73 1.26
CA GLU A 65 17.75 -9.93 2.15
C GLU A 65 16.96 -9.30 3.31
N GLY A 66 15.76 -8.80 3.02
CA GLY A 66 14.83 -8.26 3.99
C GLY A 66 14.41 -9.29 5.02
N GLU A 67 14.09 -10.49 4.57
CA GLU A 67 13.77 -11.62 5.45
C GLU A 67 14.94 -11.98 6.36
N GLN A 68 16.17 -12.08 5.82
CA GLN A 68 17.35 -12.33 6.65
C GLN A 68 17.59 -11.21 7.65
N SER A 69 17.36 -9.96 7.26
CA SER A 69 17.48 -8.80 8.15
C SER A 69 16.44 -8.85 9.28
N LEU A 70 15.21 -9.29 8.99
CA LEU A 70 14.18 -9.53 10.02
C LEU A 70 14.61 -10.62 11.01
N ARG A 71 15.16 -11.73 10.51
CA ARG A 71 15.66 -12.84 11.33
C ARG A 71 16.81 -12.41 12.24
N MET A 72 17.69 -11.53 11.75
CA MET A 72 18.80 -10.94 12.51
C MET A 72 18.37 -9.82 13.46
N GLY A 73 17.09 -9.44 13.51
CA GLY A 73 16.59 -8.31 14.29
C GLY A 73 17.01 -6.93 13.77
N LYS A 74 17.59 -6.86 12.57
CA LYS A 74 18.01 -5.61 11.88
C LYS A 74 16.79 -4.96 11.22
N LEU A 75 15.88 -4.48 12.06
CA LEU A 75 14.55 -4.03 11.64
C LEU A 75 14.58 -2.87 10.64
N ASP A 76 15.41 -1.87 10.89
CA ASP A 76 15.55 -0.70 10.03
C ASP A 76 16.09 -1.07 8.65
N ARG A 77 17.03 -2.03 8.58
CA ARG A 77 17.54 -2.55 7.30
C ARG A 77 16.46 -3.34 6.57
N ALA A 78 15.74 -4.21 7.28
CA ALA A 78 14.65 -5.00 6.70
C ALA A 78 13.60 -4.11 6.03
N ILE A 79 13.12 -3.08 6.74
CA ILE A 79 12.12 -2.14 6.21
C ILE A 79 12.61 -1.49 4.92
N MET A 80 13.86 -1.03 4.90
CA MET A 80 14.45 -0.36 3.73
C MET A 80 14.48 -1.26 2.48
N VAL A 81 15.01 -2.49 2.60
CA VAL A 81 15.13 -3.38 1.44
C VAL A 81 13.78 -3.99 1.02
N LEU A 82 12.90 -4.28 1.98
CA LEU A 82 11.55 -4.78 1.71
C LEU A 82 10.66 -3.73 1.05
N GLN A 83 10.79 -2.46 1.46
CA GLN A 83 10.12 -1.36 0.75
C GLN A 83 10.51 -1.39 -0.73
N ARG A 84 11.82 -1.46 -1.02
CA ARG A 84 12.30 -1.49 -2.40
C ARG A 84 11.80 -2.72 -3.16
N SER A 85 11.73 -3.88 -2.51
CA SER A 85 11.14 -5.09 -3.07
C SER A 85 9.69 -4.86 -3.50
N VAL A 86 8.87 -4.28 -2.62
CA VAL A 86 7.44 -4.01 -2.89
C VAL A 86 7.25 -2.93 -3.94
N GLU A 87 8.10 -1.91 -3.98
CA GLU A 87 8.11 -0.91 -5.05
C GLU A 87 8.38 -1.53 -6.43
N MET A 88 9.25 -2.55 -6.49
CA MET A 88 9.61 -3.23 -7.74
C MET A 88 8.57 -4.28 -8.17
N ALA A 89 7.93 -4.94 -7.22
CA ALA A 89 6.88 -5.93 -7.47
C ALA A 89 5.69 -5.71 -6.51
N PRO A 90 4.77 -4.77 -6.81
CA PRO A 90 3.69 -4.41 -5.89
C PRO A 90 2.69 -5.54 -5.61
N MET A 91 2.56 -6.49 -6.53
CA MET A 91 1.67 -7.65 -6.44
C MET A 91 2.36 -8.88 -5.85
N ASP A 92 3.65 -8.80 -5.49
CA ASP A 92 4.32 -9.85 -4.72
C ASP A 92 3.81 -9.79 -3.26
N MET A 93 2.85 -10.66 -2.94
CA MET A 93 2.25 -10.72 -1.60
C MET A 93 3.24 -11.17 -0.55
N ASP A 94 4.18 -12.07 -0.86
CA ASP A 94 5.18 -12.53 0.09
C ASP A 94 6.09 -11.37 0.49
N GLY A 95 6.52 -10.57 -0.49
CA GLY A 95 7.29 -9.35 -0.24
C GLY A 95 6.52 -8.34 0.60
N ARG A 96 5.24 -8.14 0.31
CA ARG A 96 4.40 -7.19 1.03
C ARG A 96 4.05 -7.65 2.45
N ILE A 97 3.82 -8.94 2.67
CA ILE A 97 3.60 -9.52 4.00
C ILE A 97 4.84 -9.27 4.86
N LEU A 98 6.03 -9.60 4.35
CA LEU A 98 7.29 -9.36 5.07
C LEU A 98 7.47 -7.87 5.40
N TYR A 99 7.15 -6.97 4.45
CA TYR A 99 7.22 -5.53 4.68
C TYR A 99 6.23 -5.07 5.77
N ALA A 100 4.98 -5.51 5.69
CA ALA A 100 3.94 -5.18 6.69
C ALA A 100 4.31 -5.69 8.08
N GLU A 101 4.87 -6.91 8.19
CA GLU A 101 5.39 -7.45 9.45
C GLU A 101 6.55 -6.63 10.02
N ALA A 102 7.45 -6.16 9.16
CA ALA A 102 8.58 -5.32 9.57
C ALA A 102 8.08 -3.99 10.17
N LEU A 103 7.13 -3.34 9.50
CA LEU A 103 6.52 -2.10 9.97
C LEU A 103 5.72 -2.30 11.24
N GLU A 104 4.94 -3.38 11.34
CA GLU A 104 4.20 -3.73 12.56
C GLU A 104 5.15 -3.96 13.73
N LYS A 105 6.25 -4.70 13.54
CA LYS A 105 7.29 -4.88 14.57
C LYS A 105 7.87 -3.54 15.01
N LYS A 106 8.07 -2.59 14.08
CA LYS A 106 8.56 -1.24 14.39
C LYS A 106 7.54 -0.47 15.24
N LEU A 107 6.26 -0.54 14.87
CA LEU A 107 5.16 0.07 15.61
C LEU A 107 5.02 -0.51 17.03
N ILE A 108 5.09 -1.83 17.18
CA ILE A 108 4.98 -2.50 18.49
C ILE A 108 6.17 -2.12 19.39
N LYS A 109 7.37 -1.96 18.81
CA LYS A 109 8.59 -1.58 19.54
C LYS A 109 8.50 -0.18 20.16
N GLN A 110 7.71 0.74 19.58
CA GLN A 110 7.52 2.13 20.05
C GLN A 110 6.64 2.29 21.32
N LYS A 111 6.55 1.25 22.16
CA LYS A 111 5.65 1.06 23.34
C LYS A 111 4.89 2.29 23.87
N GLU A 112 5.57 3.37 24.26
CA GLU A 112 4.96 4.54 24.93
C GLU A 112 4.48 5.65 23.97
N LYS A 113 5.12 5.80 22.81
CA LYS A 113 4.84 6.85 21.82
C LYS A 113 4.82 6.25 20.42
N ARG A 114 3.78 5.46 20.15
CA ARG A 114 3.53 4.92 18.82
C ARG A 114 3.15 6.04 17.88
N ASP A 115 3.78 6.05 16.72
CA ASP A 115 3.51 7.02 15.67
C ASP A 115 2.15 6.72 15.00
N PRO A 116 1.19 7.66 15.03
CA PRO A 116 -0.09 7.52 14.36
C PRO A 116 0.02 7.31 12.85
N ALA A 117 0.98 7.98 12.20
CA ALA A 117 1.19 7.87 10.77
C ALA A 117 1.71 6.47 10.40
N LEU A 118 2.65 5.93 11.19
CA LEU A 118 3.12 4.56 11.05
C LEU A 118 2.00 3.53 11.28
N TYR A 119 1.13 3.76 12.28
CA TYR A 119 -0.05 2.91 12.50
C TYR A 119 -0.98 2.91 11.27
N ASN A 120 -1.34 4.10 10.77
CA ASN A 120 -2.20 4.24 9.59
C ASN A 120 -1.60 3.51 8.39
N PHE A 121 -0.30 3.66 8.19
CA PHE A 121 0.43 3.01 7.11
C PHE A 121 0.39 1.48 7.23
N VAL A 122 0.66 0.93 8.41
CA VAL A 122 0.60 -0.52 8.67
C VAL A 122 -0.81 -1.08 8.41
N VAL A 123 -1.86 -0.36 8.84
CA VAL A 123 -3.25 -0.77 8.59
C VAL A 123 -3.55 -0.83 7.09
N LYS A 124 -3.08 0.14 6.31
CA LYS A 124 -3.24 0.14 4.84
C LYS A 124 -2.53 -1.06 4.20
N GLN A 125 -1.30 -1.36 4.61
CA GLN A 125 -0.55 -2.51 4.07
C GLN A 125 -1.26 -3.84 4.35
N TRP A 126 -1.73 -4.07 5.58
CA TRP A 126 -2.47 -5.28 5.92
C TRP A 126 -3.85 -5.37 5.27
N LEU A 127 -4.51 -4.22 5.06
CA LEU A 127 -5.75 -4.18 4.29
C LEU A 127 -5.53 -4.61 2.84
N PHE A 128 -4.45 -4.15 2.21
CA PHE A 128 -4.14 -4.55 0.86
C PHE A 128 -3.93 -6.07 0.76
N VAL A 129 -3.10 -6.64 1.65
CA VAL A 129 -2.86 -8.09 1.70
C VAL A 129 -4.18 -8.84 1.89
N ALA A 130 -5.03 -8.41 2.84
CA ALA A 130 -6.31 -9.06 3.11
C ALA A 130 -7.28 -9.06 1.91
N LYS A 131 -7.14 -8.12 0.98
CA LYS A 131 -8.08 -7.89 -0.12
C LYS A 131 -7.55 -8.33 -1.48
N ASN A 132 -6.24 -8.32 -1.67
CA ASN A 132 -5.60 -8.53 -2.96
C ASN A 132 -4.72 -9.79 -3.01
N ALA A 133 -4.61 -10.53 -1.90
CA ALA A 133 -3.92 -11.80 -1.91
C ALA A 133 -4.60 -12.80 -2.85
N GLU A 134 -3.78 -13.44 -3.69
CA GLU A 134 -4.22 -14.51 -4.59
C GLU A 134 -4.58 -15.77 -3.79
N PHE A 135 -3.83 -16.06 -2.72
CA PHE A 135 -4.02 -17.22 -1.87
C PHE A 135 -4.83 -16.87 -0.61
N ALA A 136 -5.78 -17.75 -0.27
CA ALA A 136 -6.73 -17.51 0.81
C ALA A 136 -6.07 -17.45 2.20
N ASP A 137 -4.98 -18.18 2.40
CA ASP A 137 -4.18 -18.18 3.62
C ASP A 137 -3.47 -16.84 3.85
N GLN A 138 -2.86 -16.27 2.80
CA GLN A 138 -2.27 -14.93 2.82
C GLN A 138 -3.34 -13.86 3.11
N GLY A 139 -4.52 -13.97 2.48
CA GLY A 139 -5.65 -13.07 2.75
C GLY A 139 -6.12 -13.17 4.21
N MET A 140 -6.22 -14.39 4.74
CA MET A 140 -6.55 -14.64 6.14
C MET A 140 -5.50 -14.06 7.09
N GLN A 141 -4.21 -14.18 6.77
CA GLN A 141 -3.13 -13.56 7.52
C GLN A 141 -3.32 -12.03 7.59
N GLY A 142 -3.63 -11.39 6.46
CA GLY A 142 -3.97 -9.96 6.44
C GLY A 142 -5.10 -9.60 7.41
N PHE A 143 -6.20 -10.35 7.43
CA PHE A 143 -7.30 -10.13 8.37
C PHE A 143 -6.90 -10.34 9.84
N GLN A 144 -6.10 -11.37 10.14
CA GLN A 144 -5.63 -11.63 11.50
C GLN A 144 -4.79 -10.46 12.04
N HIS A 145 -3.88 -9.92 11.21
CA HIS A 145 -3.04 -8.79 11.58
C HIS A 145 -3.84 -7.49 11.70
N LEU A 146 -4.82 -7.25 10.83
CA LEU A 146 -5.77 -6.13 10.98
C LEU A 146 -6.50 -6.19 12.32
N TYR A 147 -7.02 -7.37 12.68
CA TYR A 147 -7.71 -7.54 13.95
C TYR A 147 -6.78 -7.26 15.15
N LYS A 148 -5.55 -7.76 15.09
CA LYS A 148 -4.53 -7.54 16.14
C LYS A 148 -4.20 -6.06 16.33
N ILE A 149 -4.11 -5.29 15.25
CA ILE A 149 -3.68 -3.88 15.28
C ILE A 149 -4.85 -2.94 15.53
N ALA A 150 -5.93 -3.07 14.76
CA ALA A 150 -7.08 -2.15 14.80
C ALA A 150 -8.24 -2.64 15.68
N GLY A 151 -8.19 -3.88 16.20
CA GLY A 151 -9.28 -4.50 16.96
C GLY A 151 -10.51 -4.87 16.12
N THR A 152 -10.43 -4.72 14.79
CA THR A 152 -11.54 -4.95 13.87
C THR A 152 -11.01 -5.28 12.47
N VAL A 153 -11.90 -5.81 11.62
CA VAL A 153 -11.64 -6.15 10.22
C VAL A 153 -12.75 -5.58 9.33
N PRO A 154 -12.53 -5.45 8.01
CA PRO A 154 -13.58 -5.05 7.08
C PRO A 154 -14.79 -6.00 7.16
N LYS A 155 -16.00 -5.44 7.21
CA LYS A 155 -17.22 -6.27 7.12
C LYS A 155 -17.35 -6.87 5.72
N LYS A 156 -18.10 -7.98 5.59
CA LYS A 156 -18.28 -8.74 4.34
C LYS A 156 -18.66 -7.89 3.11
N PHE A 157 -19.41 -6.81 3.31
CA PHE A 157 -19.86 -5.89 2.24
C PHE A 157 -19.45 -4.43 2.49
N GLU A 158 -18.44 -4.21 3.34
CA GLU A 158 -17.92 -2.87 3.59
C GLU A 158 -16.85 -2.49 2.57
N LYS A 159 -16.99 -1.29 2.00
CA LYS A 159 -15.99 -0.69 1.13
C LYS A 159 -14.73 -0.34 1.93
N GLU A 160 -13.56 -0.48 1.30
CA GLU A 160 -12.27 -0.23 1.91
C GLU A 160 -12.14 1.18 2.49
N LYS A 161 -12.58 2.20 1.73
CA LYS A 161 -12.62 3.59 2.19
C LYS A 161 -13.37 3.74 3.53
N LYS A 162 -14.56 3.13 3.64
CA LYS A 162 -15.39 3.18 4.86
C LYS A 162 -14.74 2.42 6.03
N TYR A 163 -14.02 1.34 5.73
CA TYR A 163 -13.22 0.65 6.73
C TYR A 163 -12.09 1.55 7.23
N LEU A 164 -11.31 2.14 6.34
CA LEU A 164 -10.19 3.04 6.66
C LEU A 164 -10.65 4.25 7.48
N GLU A 165 -11.73 4.93 7.07
CA GLU A 165 -12.33 6.04 7.84
C GLU A 165 -12.68 5.65 9.29
N ARG A 166 -13.00 4.37 9.54
CA ARG A 166 -13.30 3.87 10.87
C ARG A 166 -12.06 3.56 11.70
N VAL A 167 -10.95 3.16 11.07
CA VAL A 167 -9.78 2.60 11.76
C VAL A 167 -8.54 3.47 11.77
N LEU A 168 -8.43 4.41 10.82
CA LEU A 168 -7.35 5.38 10.78
C LEU A 168 -7.56 6.44 11.86
N ILE A 169 -6.45 6.94 12.38
CA ILE A 169 -6.42 7.94 13.43
C ILE A 169 -5.73 9.21 12.93
N ARG A 170 -5.97 10.34 13.60
CA ARG A 170 -5.35 11.61 13.23
C ARG A 170 -3.82 11.57 13.41
N GLU A 171 -3.11 12.10 12.42
CA GLU A 171 -1.64 12.12 12.39
C GLU A 171 -1.04 13.31 13.18
N ASP A 172 -1.89 14.21 13.67
CA ASP A 172 -1.53 15.39 14.46
C ASP A 172 -1.08 15.07 15.90
N GLY A 173 -1.12 13.80 16.30
CA GLY A 173 -0.70 13.33 17.62
C GLY A 173 -1.74 13.57 18.73
N THR A 174 -2.96 14.02 18.39
CA THR A 174 -4.04 14.22 19.35
C THR A 174 -4.60 12.90 19.88
N GLU A 175 -4.54 11.84 19.06
CA GLU A 175 -5.05 10.51 19.39
C GLU A 175 -3.91 9.53 19.71
N LYS A 176 -4.04 8.81 20.83
CA LYS A 176 -3.07 7.78 21.21
C LYS A 176 -3.36 6.46 20.49
N VAL A 177 -2.35 5.91 19.81
CA VAL A 177 -2.44 4.58 19.17
C VAL A 177 -2.53 3.47 20.24
N ILE A 178 -3.71 2.87 20.38
CA ILE A 178 -3.94 1.71 21.24
C ILE A 178 -4.22 0.48 20.36
N LEU A 179 -3.25 -0.43 20.30
CA LEU A 179 -3.37 -1.66 19.50
C LEU A 179 -4.49 -2.56 20.03
N GLY A 180 -5.20 -3.23 19.12
CA GLY A 180 -6.22 -4.24 19.42
C GLY A 180 -7.52 -3.67 20.00
N LYS A 181 -7.61 -2.35 20.15
CA LYS A 181 -8.84 -1.67 20.54
C LYS A 181 -9.38 -0.92 19.34
N LYS A 182 -10.70 -0.98 19.14
CA LYS A 182 -11.37 -0.16 18.14
C LYS A 182 -11.01 1.32 18.41
N PRO A 183 -10.48 2.05 17.42
CA PRO A 183 -10.22 3.48 17.60
C PRO A 183 -11.53 4.17 17.96
N THR A 184 -11.46 5.04 18.95
CA THR A 184 -12.62 5.80 19.39
C THR A 184 -12.83 6.88 18.35
N PRO A 185 -13.98 6.94 17.67
CA PRO A 185 -14.22 8.02 16.72
C PRO A 185 -14.28 9.32 17.53
N ALA A 186 -13.19 10.10 17.48
CA ALA A 186 -13.30 11.52 17.76
C ALA A 186 -14.07 12.10 16.57
N ASN A 187 -15.11 12.90 16.83
CA ASN A 187 -15.86 13.58 15.79
C ASN A 187 -14.87 14.17 14.77
N LEU A 188 -14.85 13.59 13.56
CA LEU A 188 -14.00 13.99 12.45
C LEU A 188 -14.60 15.22 11.79
#